data_AF-A0A0A7G2N2-F1
#
_entry.id   AF-A0A0A7G2N2-F1
#
_cell.length_a   1.000
_cell.length_b   1.000
_cell.length_c   1.000
_cell.angle_alpha   90.00
_cell.angle_beta   90.00
_cell.angle_gamma   90.00
#
_symmetry.space_group_name_H-M   'P 1'
#
loop_
_entity.id
_entity.type
_entity.pdbx_description
1 polymer ?
#
loop_
_entity_poly.entity_id
_entity_poly.type
_entity_poly.pdbx_seq_one_letter_code
_entity_poly.pdbx_strand_id
1 'polypeptide(L)'
;MVKTREENGYLYTLTDYSYPFIKKARSLNGNWTGSEWKFKLENKEYVLKALRDIFGEDGTNEIERVDMLIDLKKYVEAKYPNGIDDEIDIFNVSVVRRPARDSNVKMVNNCIVTNGNFESRGGSRANPRIGDIEGIELKLSNIPKSIVEKEIKQYKLDCITILEKPKAALGPKQVKTLIKYKIGTNEITEKYPIYEGERTLIYRNQIIISTEKEINSFINGDINDYELSESPFGIDSTEYFEVVDKIIE
;
A
#
# COMPACT_ATOMS: atom_id res chain seq x y z
N MET A 1 -5.04 1.71 -0.09
CA MET A 1 -3.55 1.64 -0.20
C MET A 1 -3.11 2.63 -1.26
N VAL A 2 -2.04 3.39 -0.98
CA VAL A 2 -1.48 4.34 -1.95
C VAL A 2 -0.23 3.73 -2.57
N LYS A 3 -0.11 3.81 -3.90
CA LYS A 3 1.14 3.53 -4.61
C LYS A 3 1.50 4.73 -5.47
N THR A 4 2.78 5.04 -5.53
CA THR A 4 3.31 6.13 -6.37
C THR A 4 4.47 5.62 -7.21
N ARG A 5 4.56 6.14 -8.44
CA ARG A 5 5.68 5.86 -9.35
C ARG A 5 5.98 7.08 -10.19
N GLU A 6 7.24 7.27 -10.55
CA GLU A 6 7.70 8.36 -11.39
C GLU A 6 8.13 7.82 -12.74
N GLU A 7 7.65 8.44 -13.81
CA GLU A 7 7.98 8.02 -15.17
C GLU A 7 7.84 9.21 -16.14
N ASN A 8 8.83 9.42 -17.01
CA ASN A 8 8.81 10.38 -18.11
C ASN A 8 8.42 11.83 -17.69
N GLY A 9 8.88 12.29 -16.52
CA GLY A 9 8.57 13.63 -16.00
C GLY A 9 7.19 13.77 -15.36
N TYR A 10 6.53 12.66 -15.05
CA TYR A 10 5.25 12.62 -14.37
C TYR A 10 5.30 11.76 -13.11
N LEU A 11 4.47 12.12 -12.14
CA LEU A 11 4.12 11.29 -10.98
C LEU A 11 2.79 10.62 -11.26
N TYR A 12 2.74 9.30 -11.11
CA TYR A 12 1.51 8.50 -11.16
C TYR A 12 1.15 8.05 -9.75
N THR A 13 -0.14 8.10 -9.42
CA THR A 13 -0.64 7.67 -8.11
C THR A 13 -1.83 6.75 -8.28
N LEU A 14 -1.77 5.57 -7.65
CA LEU A 14 -2.86 4.63 -7.51
C LEU A 14 -3.39 4.70 -6.07
N THR A 15 -4.68 4.98 -5.92
CA THR A 15 -5.34 5.10 -4.61
C THR A 15 -6.70 4.42 -4.65
N ASP A 16 -7.23 4.08 -3.47
CA ASP A 16 -8.66 3.76 -3.35
C ASP A 16 -9.50 4.99 -3.71
N TYR A 17 -10.76 4.74 -4.08
CA TYR A 17 -11.68 5.82 -4.44
C TYR A 17 -11.93 6.73 -3.22
N SER A 18 -11.65 8.02 -3.40
CA SER A 18 -11.81 9.06 -2.39
C SER A 18 -12.27 10.33 -3.07
N TYR A 19 -13.50 10.77 -2.80
CA TYR A 19 -14.01 12.02 -3.35
C TYR A 19 -13.16 13.25 -2.95
N PRO A 20 -12.70 13.39 -1.68
CA PRO A 20 -11.75 14.43 -1.30
C PRO A 20 -10.47 14.41 -2.14
N PHE A 21 -9.90 13.24 -2.41
CA PHE A 21 -8.70 13.13 -3.23
C PHE A 21 -8.98 13.50 -4.69
N ILE A 22 -10.08 13.06 -5.28
CA ILE A 22 -10.44 13.41 -6.66
C ILE A 22 -10.55 14.94 -6.82
N LYS A 23 -11.21 15.61 -5.88
CA LYS A 23 -11.31 17.08 -5.88
C LYS A 23 -9.93 17.72 -5.76
N LYS A 24 -9.08 17.20 -4.87
CA LYS A 24 -7.72 17.72 -4.66
C LYS A 24 -6.83 17.46 -5.88
N ALA A 25 -6.88 16.28 -6.47
CA ALA A 25 -6.12 15.89 -7.65
C ALA A 25 -6.42 16.81 -8.83
N ARG A 26 -7.70 17.09 -9.10
CA ARG A 26 -8.10 18.06 -10.13
C ARG A 26 -7.54 19.46 -9.87
N SER A 27 -7.54 19.92 -8.61
CA SER A 27 -6.96 21.22 -8.25
C SER A 27 -5.42 21.29 -8.42
N LEU A 28 -4.75 20.13 -8.47
CA LEU A 28 -3.31 19.99 -8.70
C LEU A 28 -2.98 19.70 -10.17
N ASN A 29 -3.92 19.97 -11.09
CA ASN A 29 -3.82 19.67 -12.52
C ASN A 29 -3.57 18.18 -12.82
N GLY A 30 -4.09 17.29 -11.96
CA GLY A 30 -4.06 15.86 -12.16
C GLY A 30 -5.04 15.39 -13.24
N ASN A 31 -4.64 14.38 -14.01
CA ASN A 31 -5.47 13.75 -15.03
C ASN A 31 -5.65 12.26 -14.71
N TRP A 32 -6.88 11.77 -14.79
CA TRP A 32 -7.18 10.36 -14.62
C TRP A 32 -6.86 9.58 -15.91
N THR A 33 -6.06 8.52 -15.82
CA THR A 33 -5.67 7.68 -16.97
C THR A 33 -6.59 6.50 -17.22
N GLY A 34 -7.61 6.30 -16.37
CA GLY A 34 -8.43 5.09 -16.33
C GLY A 34 -8.07 4.16 -15.17
N SER A 35 -6.81 4.16 -14.75
CA SER A 35 -6.30 3.34 -13.65
C SER A 35 -5.53 4.13 -12.58
N GLU A 36 -4.91 5.25 -12.95
CA GLU A 36 -4.05 6.05 -12.07
C GLU A 36 -4.29 7.54 -12.27
N TRP A 37 -3.97 8.35 -11.27
CA TRP A 37 -3.87 9.79 -11.46
C TRP A 37 -2.47 10.17 -11.91
N LYS A 38 -2.38 10.97 -12.97
CA LYS A 38 -1.13 11.48 -13.55
C LYS A 38 -0.96 12.96 -13.24
N PHE A 39 0.19 13.33 -12.71
CA PHE A 39 0.58 14.70 -12.37
C PHE A 39 1.93 15.04 -12.97
N LYS A 40 2.14 16.31 -13.33
CA LYS A 40 3.49 16.78 -13.69
C LYS A 40 4.41 16.72 -12.46
N LEU A 41 5.67 16.35 -12.66
CA LEU A 41 6.63 16.20 -11.56
C LEU A 41 6.86 17.50 -10.76
N GLU A 42 6.70 18.67 -11.39
CA GLU A 42 6.74 19.98 -10.72
C GLU A 42 5.74 20.12 -9.56
N ASN A 43 4.64 19.35 -9.59
CA ASN A 43 3.61 19.35 -8.55
C ASN A 43 3.81 18.26 -7.49
N LYS A 44 4.87 17.44 -7.58
CA LYS A 44 5.09 16.24 -6.77
C LYS A 44 4.87 16.49 -5.28
N GLU A 45 5.53 17.48 -4.70
CA GLU A 45 5.45 17.73 -3.26
C GLU A 45 4.03 18.08 -2.79
N TYR A 46 3.27 18.80 -3.61
CA TYR A 46 1.87 19.11 -3.32
C TYR A 46 0.97 17.87 -3.40
N VAL A 47 1.27 16.96 -4.33
CA VAL A 47 0.56 15.69 -4.49
C VAL A 47 0.86 14.75 -3.32
N LEU A 48 2.12 14.55 -2.97
CA LEU A 48 2.52 13.71 -1.82
C LEU A 48 1.92 14.24 -0.51
N LYS A 49 1.91 15.57 -0.32
CA LYS A 49 1.22 16.18 0.82
C LYS A 49 -0.28 15.86 0.82
N ALA A 50 -0.96 16.01 -0.32
CA ALA A 50 -2.39 15.70 -0.42
C ALA A 50 -2.68 14.22 -0.11
N LEU A 51 -1.83 13.30 -0.56
CA LEU A 51 -1.95 11.88 -0.26
C LEU A 51 -1.83 11.62 1.25
N ARG A 52 -0.80 12.16 1.91
CA ARG A 52 -0.62 12.05 3.36
C ARG A 52 -1.79 12.64 4.14
N ASP A 53 -2.30 13.79 3.71
CA ASP A 53 -3.39 14.48 4.41
C ASP A 53 -4.71 13.69 4.38
N ILE A 54 -4.98 13.00 3.26
CA ILE A 54 -6.25 12.31 2.98
C ILE A 54 -6.20 10.84 3.39
N PHE A 55 -5.13 10.14 3.01
CA PHE A 55 -4.99 8.70 3.22
C PHE A 55 -4.07 8.34 4.38
N GLY A 56 -3.30 9.29 4.94
CA GLY A 56 -2.29 9.03 5.97
C GLY A 56 -0.95 8.50 5.42
N GLU A 57 -0.83 8.35 4.09
CA GLU A 57 0.34 7.81 3.39
C GLU A 57 0.46 8.38 1.98
N ASP A 58 1.64 8.27 1.38
CA ASP A 58 1.92 8.67 -0.01
C ASP A 58 2.60 7.59 -0.85
N GLY A 59 2.71 6.37 -0.30
CA GLY A 59 3.35 5.23 -0.97
C GLY A 59 4.88 5.31 -1.07
N THR A 60 5.54 6.29 -0.44
CA THR A 60 7.01 6.46 -0.53
C THR A 60 7.77 5.81 0.62
N ASN A 61 7.14 5.67 1.80
CA ASN A 61 7.77 5.12 2.99
C ASN A 61 6.90 4.02 3.60
N GLU A 62 7.55 3.08 4.28
CA GLU A 62 6.84 2.15 5.15
C GLU A 62 6.22 2.93 6.32
N ILE A 63 4.99 2.57 6.66
CA ILE A 63 4.21 3.23 7.70
C ILE A 63 3.56 2.18 8.60
N GLU A 64 3.35 2.54 9.86
CA GLU A 64 2.62 1.69 10.78
C GLU A 64 1.16 1.54 10.34
N ARG A 65 0.68 0.30 10.28
CA ARG A 65 -0.68 -0.04 9.86
C ARG A 65 -1.35 -0.95 10.86
N VAL A 66 -2.65 -0.72 11.06
CA VAL A 66 -3.46 -1.45 12.01
C VAL A 66 -4.65 -2.11 11.32
N ASP A 67 -5.18 -3.14 11.99
CA ASP A 67 -6.50 -3.66 11.72
C ASP A 67 -7.46 -3.11 12.78
N MET A 68 -8.74 -3.00 12.48
CA MET A 68 -9.72 -2.46 13.42
C MET A 68 -11.11 -3.06 13.22
N LEU A 69 -11.90 -3.01 14.29
CA LEU A 69 -13.34 -3.21 14.26
C LEU A 69 -14.04 -1.86 14.41
N ILE A 70 -15.13 -1.67 13.66
CA ILE A 70 -15.93 -0.45 13.66
C ILE A 70 -17.40 -0.84 13.84
N ASP A 71 -18.05 -0.32 14.89
CA ASP A 71 -19.51 -0.29 15.00
C ASP A 71 -20.03 0.75 13.99
N LEU A 72 -20.67 0.27 12.92
CA LEU A 72 -21.00 1.09 11.78
C LEU A 72 -22.06 2.15 12.11
N LYS A 73 -23.03 1.82 12.97
CA LYS A 73 -24.09 2.75 13.35
C LYS A 73 -23.52 3.92 14.15
N LYS A 74 -22.74 3.64 15.19
CA LYS A 74 -22.13 4.71 16.00
C LYS A 74 -21.18 5.58 15.18
N TYR A 75 -20.42 4.96 14.28
CA TYR A 75 -19.56 5.70 13.35
C TYR A 75 -20.36 6.66 12.48
N VAL A 76 -21.48 6.17 11.92
CA VAL A 76 -22.36 6.98 11.06
C VAL A 76 -23.02 8.10 11.85
N GLU A 77 -23.53 7.85 13.05
CA GLU A 77 -24.13 8.87 13.91
C GLU A 77 -23.14 10.01 14.25
N ALA A 78 -21.87 9.67 14.47
CA ALA A 78 -20.83 10.66 14.76
C ALA A 78 -20.42 11.51 13.55
N LYS A 79 -20.39 10.92 12.35
CA LYS A 79 -19.84 11.58 11.14
C LYS A 79 -20.90 12.14 10.20
N TYR A 80 -22.09 11.55 10.19
CA TYR A 80 -23.20 11.86 9.30
C TYR A 80 -24.45 12.19 10.12
N PRO A 81 -24.46 13.34 10.84
CA PRO A 81 -25.60 13.70 11.70
C PRO A 81 -26.92 13.89 10.91
N ASN A 82 -26.83 14.08 9.59
CA ASN A 82 -27.98 14.20 8.70
C ASN A 82 -28.37 12.88 8.02
N GLY A 83 -27.77 11.76 8.43
CA GLY A 83 -27.95 10.45 7.82
C GLY A 83 -27.02 10.18 6.63
N ILE A 84 -27.12 8.96 6.11
CA ILE A 84 -26.34 8.44 4.98
C ILE A 84 -27.25 8.15 3.79
N ASP A 85 -26.70 8.31 2.59
CA ASP A 85 -27.36 7.93 1.34
C ASP A 85 -26.88 6.55 0.88
N ASP A 86 -26.22 6.47 -0.27
CA ASP A 86 -25.76 5.24 -0.90
C ASP A 86 -24.29 4.92 -0.62
N GLU A 87 -23.59 5.74 0.16
CA GLU A 87 -22.15 5.65 0.39
C GLU A 87 -21.78 6.03 1.83
N ILE A 88 -20.84 5.30 2.44
CA ILE A 88 -20.24 5.61 3.73
C ILE A 88 -18.72 5.70 3.55
N ASP A 89 -18.18 6.87 3.82
CA ASP A 89 -16.75 7.12 3.80
C ASP A 89 -16.14 6.87 5.17
N ILE A 90 -15.12 6.01 5.23
CA ILE A 90 -14.31 5.80 6.42
C ILE A 90 -12.87 6.21 6.10
N PHE A 91 -12.26 7.10 6.90
CA PHE A 91 -10.93 7.65 6.64
C PHE A 91 -10.77 8.30 5.25
N ASN A 92 -11.82 8.99 4.80
CA ASN A 92 -11.92 9.63 3.47
C ASN A 92 -11.91 8.66 2.27
N VAL A 93 -12.09 7.36 2.53
CA VAL A 93 -12.22 6.33 1.51
C VAL A 93 -13.67 5.85 1.50
N SER A 94 -14.22 5.68 0.30
CA SER A 94 -15.53 5.07 0.11
C SER A 94 -15.45 3.58 0.47
N VAL A 95 -15.82 3.22 1.70
CA VAL A 95 -15.66 1.86 2.20
C VAL A 95 -16.88 1.01 1.95
N VAL A 96 -18.08 1.61 2.01
CA VAL A 96 -19.36 0.93 1.81
C VAL A 96 -20.16 1.70 0.79
N ARG A 97 -20.66 1.03 -0.25
CA ARG A 97 -21.47 1.67 -1.30
C ARG A 97 -22.56 0.76 -1.87
N ARG A 98 -23.76 1.31 -2.07
CA ARG A 98 -24.84 0.66 -2.83
C ARG A 98 -25.04 1.34 -4.19
N PRO A 99 -24.57 0.74 -5.31
CA PRO A 99 -24.62 1.41 -6.61
C PRO A 99 -26.03 1.55 -7.21
N ALA A 100 -26.99 0.72 -6.77
CA ALA A 100 -28.39 0.82 -7.19
C ALA A 100 -29.31 0.19 -6.14
N ARG A 101 -30.59 0.55 -6.14
CA ARG A 101 -31.58 0.13 -5.15
C ARG A 101 -31.54 -1.37 -4.84
N ASP A 102 -31.49 -2.20 -5.87
CA ASP A 102 -31.59 -3.66 -5.78
C ASP A 102 -30.21 -4.35 -5.88
N SER A 103 -29.13 -3.58 -5.92
CA SER A 103 -27.77 -4.12 -5.91
C SER A 103 -27.34 -4.41 -4.50
N ASN A 104 -26.58 -5.49 -4.30
CA ASN A 104 -25.86 -5.72 -3.05
C ASN A 104 -24.92 -4.56 -2.73
N VAL A 105 -24.73 -4.32 -1.44
CA VAL A 105 -23.71 -3.40 -0.94
C VAL A 105 -22.34 -3.91 -1.34
N LYS A 106 -21.53 -3.03 -1.91
CA LYS A 106 -20.13 -3.27 -2.25
C LYS A 106 -19.25 -2.66 -1.18
N MET A 107 -18.13 -3.32 -0.90
CA MET A 107 -17.12 -2.83 0.01
C MET A 107 -15.75 -2.84 -0.65
N VAL A 108 -14.81 -2.07 -0.12
CA VAL A 108 -13.40 -2.16 -0.48
C VAL A 108 -12.83 -3.53 -0.11
N ASN A 109 -11.82 -4.00 -0.84
CA ASN A 109 -11.27 -5.35 -0.70
C ASN A 109 -10.70 -5.66 0.70
N ASN A 110 -10.28 -4.63 1.44
CA ASN A 110 -9.74 -4.76 2.79
C ASN A 110 -10.79 -4.55 3.89
N CYS A 111 -12.08 -4.66 3.56
CA CYS A 111 -13.19 -4.53 4.50
C CYS A 111 -14.09 -5.77 4.42
N ILE A 112 -14.46 -6.30 5.59
CA ILE A 112 -15.43 -7.39 5.73
C ILE A 112 -16.47 -7.04 6.80
N VAL A 113 -17.66 -7.63 6.70
CA VAL A 113 -18.66 -7.61 7.77
C VAL A 113 -18.31 -8.74 8.75
N THR A 114 -18.12 -8.41 10.02
CA THR A 114 -17.88 -9.41 11.09
C THR A 114 -19.15 -9.72 11.88
N ASN A 115 -20.12 -8.82 11.87
CA ASN A 115 -21.42 -8.99 12.51
C ASN A 115 -22.50 -8.20 11.77
N GLY A 116 -23.74 -8.68 11.81
CA GLY A 116 -24.87 -8.10 11.08
C GLY A 116 -24.84 -8.41 9.57
N ASN A 117 -25.79 -7.83 8.83
CA ASN A 117 -25.89 -7.97 7.38
C ASN A 117 -26.54 -6.72 6.78
N PHE A 118 -26.07 -6.30 5.60
CA PHE A 118 -26.77 -5.28 4.82
C PHE A 118 -28.04 -5.85 4.19
N GLU A 119 -29.08 -5.02 4.08
CA GLU A 119 -30.30 -5.38 3.37
C GLU A 119 -30.03 -5.68 1.89
N SER A 120 -30.83 -6.56 1.27
CA SER A 120 -30.70 -6.87 -0.16
C SER A 120 -31.12 -5.70 -1.07
N ARG A 121 -31.84 -4.72 -0.53
CA ARG A 121 -32.31 -3.54 -1.24
C ARG A 121 -32.34 -2.31 -0.33
N GLY A 122 -32.22 -1.12 -0.89
CA GLY A 122 -32.34 0.13 -0.13
C GLY A 122 -32.60 1.36 -0.99
N GLY A 123 -33.54 2.21 -0.55
CA GLY A 123 -33.90 3.45 -1.22
C GLY A 123 -34.81 3.27 -2.45
N SER A 124 -34.66 4.16 -3.42
CA SER A 124 -35.41 4.18 -4.69
C SER A 124 -34.47 3.99 -5.88
N ARG A 125 -35.03 3.78 -7.08
CA ARG A 125 -34.21 3.65 -8.31
C ARG A 125 -33.36 4.90 -8.59
N ALA A 126 -33.88 6.09 -8.27
CA ALA A 126 -33.18 7.36 -8.48
C ALA A 126 -32.27 7.74 -7.30
N ASN A 127 -32.58 7.25 -6.09
CA ASN A 127 -31.84 7.55 -4.86
C ASN A 127 -31.63 6.23 -4.09
N PRO A 128 -30.64 5.40 -4.45
CA PRO A 128 -30.29 4.22 -3.69
C PRO A 128 -29.87 4.60 -2.27
N ARG A 129 -30.00 3.68 -1.32
CA ARG A 129 -29.55 3.89 0.07
C ARG A 129 -28.91 2.63 0.62
N ILE A 130 -27.96 2.77 1.55
CA ILE A 130 -27.35 1.62 2.24
C ILE A 130 -28.41 0.78 2.96
N GLY A 131 -29.42 1.42 3.55
CA GLY A 131 -30.49 0.75 4.29
C GLY A 131 -30.23 0.81 5.80
N ASP A 132 -30.84 -0.11 6.55
CA ASP A 132 -30.56 -0.26 7.98
C ASP A 132 -29.12 -0.76 8.21
N ILE A 133 -28.47 -0.19 9.22
CA ILE A 133 -27.08 -0.49 9.62
C ILE A 133 -26.99 -0.90 11.10
N GLU A 134 -28.13 -1.10 11.77
CA GLU A 134 -28.16 -1.57 13.15
C GLU A 134 -27.41 -2.89 13.32
N GLY A 135 -26.51 -2.95 14.30
CA GLY A 135 -25.77 -4.17 14.64
C GLY A 135 -24.76 -4.62 13.58
N ILE A 136 -24.46 -3.79 12.57
CA ILE A 136 -23.41 -4.08 11.59
C ILE A 136 -22.04 -3.66 12.16
N GLU A 137 -21.12 -4.62 12.20
CA GLU A 137 -19.72 -4.37 12.53
C GLU A 137 -18.82 -4.67 11.34
N LEU A 138 -17.91 -3.75 11.05
CA LEU A 138 -16.94 -3.89 9.96
C LEU A 138 -15.55 -4.14 10.52
N LYS A 139 -14.82 -5.08 9.93
CA LYS A 139 -13.38 -5.19 10.09
C LYS A 139 -12.68 -4.56 8.91
N LEU A 140 -11.87 -3.54 9.16
CA LEU A 140 -10.97 -2.96 8.17
C LEU A 140 -9.53 -3.40 8.47
N SER A 141 -8.83 -3.84 7.45
CA SER A 141 -7.43 -4.28 7.56
C SER A 141 -6.47 -3.33 6.85
N ASN A 142 -5.25 -3.28 7.36
CA ASN A 142 -4.12 -2.60 6.73
C ASN A 142 -4.27 -1.08 6.56
N ILE A 143 -4.90 -0.43 7.53
CA ILE A 143 -5.14 1.02 7.51
C ILE A 143 -3.97 1.76 8.16
N PRO A 144 -3.48 2.88 7.59
CA PRO A 144 -2.46 3.72 8.22
C PRO A 144 -2.86 4.15 9.64
N LYS A 145 -2.06 3.87 10.65
CA LYS A 145 -2.39 4.20 12.05
C LYS A 145 -2.59 5.71 12.25
N SER A 146 -1.82 6.52 11.52
CA SER A 146 -1.87 7.99 11.57
C SER A 146 -3.26 8.56 11.23
N ILE A 147 -3.96 8.01 10.22
CA ILE A 147 -5.30 8.50 9.85
C ILE A 147 -6.36 8.06 10.88
N VAL A 148 -6.19 6.86 11.44
CA VAL A 148 -7.08 6.31 12.47
C VAL A 148 -7.03 7.16 13.73
N GLU A 149 -5.84 7.39 14.26
CA GLU A 149 -5.64 8.22 15.47
C GLU A 149 -6.14 9.65 15.27
N LYS A 150 -5.87 10.23 14.09
CA LYS A 150 -6.36 11.56 13.73
C LYS A 150 -7.89 11.62 13.75
N GLU A 151 -8.58 10.66 13.15
CA GLU A 151 -10.04 10.66 13.05
C GLU A 151 -10.71 10.36 14.40
N ILE A 152 -10.19 9.40 15.17
CA ILE A 152 -10.63 9.11 16.54
C ILE A 152 -10.57 10.38 17.38
N LYS A 153 -9.45 11.11 17.33
CA LYS A 153 -9.27 12.35 18.08
C LYS A 153 -10.19 13.47 17.60
N GLN A 154 -10.33 13.62 16.28
CA GLN A 154 -11.11 14.70 15.66
C GLN A 154 -12.61 14.56 15.95
N TYR A 155 -13.16 13.36 15.84
CA TYR A 155 -14.60 13.10 16.00
C TYR A 155 -14.95 12.45 17.33
N LYS A 156 -13.97 12.25 18.22
CA LYS A 156 -14.13 11.59 19.53
C LYS A 156 -14.82 10.23 19.43
N LEU A 157 -14.35 9.41 18.48
CA LEU A 157 -14.94 8.11 18.18
C LEU A 157 -14.57 7.10 19.27
N ASP A 158 -15.57 6.53 19.94
CA ASP A 158 -15.45 5.40 20.87
C ASP A 158 -15.89 4.06 20.23
N CYS A 159 -16.31 4.11 18.96
CA CYS A 159 -16.82 3.00 18.17
C CYS A 159 -15.76 2.23 17.37
N ILE A 160 -14.48 2.59 17.51
CA ILE A 160 -13.36 1.97 16.80
C ILE A 160 -12.50 1.22 17.82
N THR A 161 -12.35 -0.10 17.61
CA THR A 161 -11.41 -0.92 18.37
C THR A 161 -10.22 -1.24 17.48
N ILE A 162 -9.05 -0.73 17.82
CA ILE A 162 -7.81 -1.10 17.14
C ILE A 162 -7.45 -2.52 17.56
N LEU A 163 -7.43 -3.42 16.57
CA LEU A 163 -6.91 -4.76 16.76
C LEU A 163 -5.39 -4.65 16.69
N GLU A 164 -4.73 -4.87 17.82
CA GLU A 164 -3.28 -5.09 17.79
C GLU A 164 -3.00 -6.19 16.78
N LYS A 165 -2.26 -5.86 15.72
CA LYS A 165 -1.61 -6.92 14.96
C LYS A 165 -0.62 -7.60 15.91
N PRO A 166 -0.46 -8.93 15.89
CA PRO A 166 0.74 -9.52 16.47
C PRO A 166 1.93 -8.75 15.91
N LYS A 167 2.83 -8.34 16.82
CA LYS A 167 4.11 -7.68 16.60
C LYS A 167 4.49 -7.72 15.12
N ALA A 168 4.48 -6.57 14.46
CA ALA A 168 4.75 -6.42 13.03
C ALA A 168 5.65 -7.56 12.53
N ALA A 169 5.17 -8.33 11.55
CA ALA A 169 6.11 -8.76 10.54
C ALA A 169 6.60 -7.43 9.94
N LEU A 170 7.67 -6.90 10.54
CA LEU A 170 8.50 -5.87 9.94
C LEU A 170 8.68 -6.36 8.52
N GLY A 171 8.21 -5.60 7.54
CA GLY A 171 8.78 -5.75 6.21
C GLY A 171 10.30 -5.71 6.41
N PRO A 172 11.07 -6.56 5.73
CA PRO A 172 12.49 -6.65 6.00
C PRO A 172 13.05 -5.22 5.85
N LYS A 173 13.64 -4.68 6.92
CA LYS A 173 13.99 -3.27 7.01
C LYS A 173 14.96 -2.95 5.86
N GLN A 174 14.61 -2.00 4.99
CA GLN A 174 15.49 -1.65 3.87
C GLN A 174 16.76 -0.96 4.41
N VAL A 175 17.90 -1.63 4.28
CA VAL A 175 19.21 -1.10 4.58
C VAL A 175 19.89 -0.75 3.26
N LYS A 176 20.19 0.53 3.04
CA LYS A 176 21.05 0.91 1.90
C LYS A 176 22.46 0.43 2.21
N THR A 177 22.94 -0.55 1.46
CA THR A 177 24.28 -1.13 1.65
C THR A 177 25.16 -0.79 0.45
N LEU A 178 26.41 -0.42 0.71
CA LEU A 178 27.43 -0.32 -0.33
C LEU A 178 28.06 -1.70 -0.52
N ILE A 179 27.98 -2.21 -1.75
CA ILE A 179 28.59 -3.48 -2.12
C ILE A 179 29.85 -3.16 -2.91
N LYS A 180 31.00 -3.63 -2.39
CA LYS A 180 32.28 -3.60 -3.09
C LYS A 180 32.61 -4.99 -3.61
N TYR A 181 32.93 -5.08 -4.89
CA TYR A 181 33.33 -6.34 -5.50
C TYR A 181 34.36 -6.14 -6.60
N LYS A 182 35.10 -7.20 -6.90
CA LYS A 182 36.19 -7.17 -7.88
C LYS A 182 35.81 -8.02 -9.08
N ILE A 183 35.97 -7.47 -10.28
CA ILE A 183 35.88 -8.21 -11.54
C ILE A 183 37.24 -8.10 -12.22
N GLY A 184 37.98 -9.21 -12.29
CA GLY A 184 39.36 -9.23 -12.79
C GLY A 184 40.28 -8.32 -11.96
N THR A 185 40.85 -7.27 -12.56
CA THR A 185 41.69 -6.27 -11.86
C THR A 185 40.90 -5.05 -11.37
N ASN A 186 39.64 -4.91 -11.75
CA ASN A 186 38.85 -3.71 -11.47
C ASN A 186 38.05 -3.87 -10.17
N GLU A 187 38.08 -2.84 -9.33
CA GLU A 187 37.25 -2.74 -8.13
C GLU A 187 36.02 -1.87 -8.45
N ILE A 188 34.83 -2.39 -8.18
CA ILE A 188 33.54 -1.73 -8.41
C ILE A 188 32.87 -1.50 -7.06
N THR A 189 32.29 -0.33 -6.87
CA THR A 189 31.51 0.03 -5.67
C THR A 189 30.15 0.55 -6.11
N GLU A 190 29.08 -0.14 -5.71
CA GLU A 190 27.71 0.22 -6.08
C GLU A 190 26.78 0.21 -4.87
N LYS A 191 25.76 1.07 -4.89
CA LYS A 191 24.75 1.18 -3.83
C LYS A 191 23.54 0.32 -4.17
N TYR A 192 23.23 -0.65 -3.31
CA TYR A 192 22.04 -1.49 -3.47
C TYR A 192 21.10 -1.37 -2.26
N PRO A 193 19.78 -1.30 -2.49
CA PRO A 193 18.83 -1.54 -1.42
C PRO A 193 18.84 -3.03 -1.07
N ILE A 194 19.21 -3.38 0.16
CA ILE A 194 19.13 -4.74 0.67
C ILE A 194 18.14 -4.74 1.83
N TYR A 195 17.22 -5.68 1.86
CA TYR A 195 16.28 -5.80 2.96
C TYR A 195 16.84 -6.68 4.10
N GLU A 196 16.44 -6.41 5.34
CA GLU A 196 16.91 -7.17 6.52
C GLU A 196 16.60 -8.68 6.39
N GLY A 197 17.65 -9.51 6.38
CA GLY A 197 17.55 -10.96 6.16
C GLY A 197 17.87 -11.41 4.74
N GLU A 198 17.99 -10.48 3.79
CA GLU A 198 18.58 -10.76 2.48
C GLU A 198 20.11 -10.80 2.57
N ARG A 199 20.68 -11.61 1.69
CA ARG A 199 22.11 -11.71 1.45
C ARG A 199 22.39 -11.42 -0.01
N THR A 200 23.61 -10.98 -0.27
CA THR A 200 24.11 -10.73 -1.60
C THR A 200 25.01 -11.88 -2.03
N LEU A 201 24.73 -12.47 -3.17
CA LEU A 201 25.61 -13.37 -3.88
C LEU A 201 26.06 -12.68 -5.17
N ILE A 202 27.34 -12.81 -5.53
CA ILE A 202 27.82 -12.39 -6.85
C ILE A 202 28.10 -13.64 -7.67
N TYR A 203 27.36 -13.82 -8.76
CA TYR A 203 27.45 -15.00 -9.62
C TYR A 203 27.51 -14.56 -11.08
N ARG A 204 28.52 -15.05 -11.84
CA ARG A 204 28.72 -14.70 -13.25
C ARG A 204 28.67 -13.19 -13.52
N ASN A 205 29.36 -12.39 -12.70
CA ASN A 205 29.36 -10.92 -12.73
C ASN A 205 27.99 -10.26 -12.53
N GLN A 206 27.04 -10.96 -11.91
CA GLN A 206 25.72 -10.43 -11.55
C GLN A 206 25.55 -10.42 -10.04
N ILE A 207 24.89 -9.38 -9.53
CA ILE A 207 24.52 -9.26 -8.13
C ILE A 207 23.13 -9.88 -7.95
N ILE A 208 23.07 -10.94 -7.15
CA ILE A 208 21.85 -11.61 -6.71
C ILE A 208 21.61 -11.17 -5.27
N ILE A 209 20.44 -10.58 -5.00
CA ILE A 209 19.99 -10.25 -3.66
C ILE A 209 18.77 -11.13 -3.37
N SER A 210 18.90 -12.02 -2.40
CA SER A 210 17.86 -13.01 -2.06
C SER A 210 18.00 -13.45 -0.61
N THR A 211 17.07 -14.26 -0.12
CA THR A 211 17.22 -14.87 1.22
C THR A 211 18.36 -15.88 1.25
N GLU A 212 18.95 -16.12 2.43
CA GLU A 212 20.01 -17.12 2.62
C GLU A 212 19.58 -18.53 2.19
N LYS A 213 18.30 -18.88 2.38
CA LYS A 213 17.74 -20.16 1.93
C LYS A 213 17.75 -20.29 0.41
N GLU A 214 17.34 -19.25 -0.31
CA GLU A 214 17.31 -19.23 -1.77
C GLU A 214 18.72 -19.25 -2.36
N ILE A 215 19.66 -18.50 -1.76
CA ILE A 215 21.07 -18.55 -2.15
C ILE A 215 21.65 -19.95 -1.95
N ASN A 216 21.38 -20.59 -0.81
CA ASN A 216 21.84 -21.95 -0.56
C ASN A 216 21.19 -22.96 -1.53
N SER A 217 19.91 -22.79 -1.85
CA SER A 217 19.21 -23.61 -2.84
C SER A 217 19.79 -23.43 -4.25
N PHE A 218 20.17 -22.20 -4.61
CA PHE A 218 20.85 -21.88 -5.88
C PHE A 218 22.26 -22.49 -5.94
N ILE A 219 23.05 -22.38 -4.86
CA ILE A 219 24.38 -23.01 -4.75
C ILE A 219 24.29 -24.54 -4.86
N ASN A 220 23.26 -25.14 -4.26
CA ASN A 220 23.05 -26.58 -4.27
C ASN A 220 22.44 -27.11 -5.57
N GLY A 221 22.10 -26.22 -6.52
CA GLY A 221 21.54 -26.60 -7.83
C GLY A 221 20.07 -27.03 -7.80
N ASP A 222 19.34 -26.72 -6.73
CA ASP A 222 17.93 -27.07 -6.54
C ASP A 222 16.97 -26.09 -7.26
N ILE A 223 17.48 -24.95 -7.75
CA ILE A 223 16.75 -23.95 -8.54
C ILE A 223 17.50 -23.78 -9.88
N ASN A 224 16.80 -23.92 -11.02
CA ASN A 224 17.38 -23.69 -12.35
C ASN A 224 17.56 -22.17 -12.61
N ASP A 225 18.62 -21.80 -13.36
CA ASP A 225 19.03 -20.43 -13.74
C ASP A 225 17.89 -19.49 -14.25
N TYR A 226 16.71 -20.03 -14.59
CA TYR A 226 15.57 -19.30 -15.17
C TYR A 226 14.48 -18.85 -14.18
N GLU A 227 14.45 -19.32 -12.93
CA GLU A 227 13.36 -18.97 -11.99
C GLU A 227 13.61 -17.67 -11.20
N LEU A 228 14.75 -17.02 -11.38
CA LEU A 228 15.04 -15.66 -10.90
C LEU A 228 15.01 -14.67 -12.08
N SER A 229 13.83 -14.19 -12.47
CA SER A 229 13.72 -13.02 -13.39
C SER A 229 13.91 -11.73 -12.58
N GLU A 230 14.72 -10.73 -12.93
CA GLU A 230 15.19 -10.26 -14.23
C GLU A 230 16.68 -9.85 -14.14
N SER A 231 17.53 -10.39 -15.00
CA SER A 231 18.89 -9.87 -15.22
C SER A 231 19.00 -9.25 -16.61
N PRO A 232 19.41 -7.98 -16.77
CA PRO A 232 19.35 -7.28 -18.05
C PRO A 232 20.50 -7.60 -19.02
N PHE A 233 21.45 -8.49 -18.69
CA PHE A 233 22.66 -8.64 -19.51
C PHE A 233 23.02 -10.10 -19.80
N GLY A 234 23.08 -10.40 -21.11
CA GLY A 234 23.48 -11.68 -21.68
C GLY A 234 24.94 -12.06 -21.40
N ILE A 235 25.18 -13.36 -21.55
CA ILE A 235 26.32 -14.17 -21.08
C ILE A 235 27.65 -13.84 -21.78
N ASP A 236 28.78 -13.80 -21.03
CA ASP A 236 29.98 -14.64 -21.30
C ASP A 236 30.99 -14.70 -20.11
N SER A 237 31.58 -15.88 -19.95
CA SER A 237 32.82 -16.26 -19.22
C SER A 237 32.86 -16.44 -17.68
N THR A 238 33.82 -17.32 -17.34
CA THR A 238 34.07 -18.12 -16.13
C THR A 238 34.87 -17.38 -15.06
N GLU A 239 34.31 -17.12 -13.88
CA GLU A 239 35.03 -16.95 -12.61
C GLU A 239 34.05 -16.72 -11.44
N TYR A 240 34.47 -17.12 -10.23
CA TYR A 240 33.77 -16.93 -8.97
C TYR A 240 34.50 -15.85 -8.16
N PHE A 241 33.77 -14.92 -7.51
CA PHE A 241 34.38 -13.94 -6.60
C PHE A 241 33.65 -13.93 -5.25
N GLU A 242 34.41 -14.04 -4.17
CA GLU A 242 33.95 -13.96 -2.79
C GLU A 242 33.67 -12.49 -2.41
N VAL A 243 32.60 -12.24 -1.65
CA VAL A 243 32.25 -10.89 -1.18
C VAL A 243 33.30 -10.45 -0.17
N VAL A 244 34.08 -9.43 -0.53
CA VAL A 244 35.27 -9.03 0.25
C VAL A 244 34.91 -8.28 1.53
N ASP A 245 33.85 -7.47 1.54
CA ASP A 245 33.37 -6.83 2.78
C ASP A 245 31.96 -6.25 2.62
N LYS A 246 31.15 -6.35 3.69
CA LYS A 246 29.86 -5.64 3.83
C LYS A 246 30.10 -4.35 4.61
N ILE A 247 29.93 -3.19 3.98
CA ILE A 247 30.01 -1.90 4.66
C ILE A 247 28.58 -1.45 4.99
N ILE A 248 28.24 -1.48 6.28
CA ILE A 248 26.97 -0.96 6.82
C ILE A 248 27.24 0.49 7.25
N GLU A 249 26.56 1.46 6.62
CA GLU A 249 26.50 2.86 7.09
C GLU A 249 25.34 3.06 8.07
#